data_AF-A0AAD9K5W2-F1
#
_entry.id   AF-A0AAD9K5W2-F1
#
_cell.length_a   1.000
_cell.length_b   1.000
_cell.length_c   1.000
_cell.angle_alpha   90.00
_cell.angle_beta   90.00
_cell.angle_gamma   90.00
#
_symmetry.space_group_name_H-M   'P 1'
#
loop_
_entity.id
_entity.type
_entity.pdbx_description
1 polymer ?
#
loop_
_entity_poly.entity_id
_entity_poly.type
_entity_poly.pdbx_seq_one_letter_code
_entity_poly.pdbx_strand_id
1 'polypeptide(L)'
;MGQRPGHFNEQFKPAGFNTLQVFLSPSIRYSGNDAYATCCSFEDDETETTYEGKVAFQVLVSPICYEEGPTTIGSRGNIDPEFDNRKIEWSTTERGSVILYGLLIRLEEEE
;
A
#
# COMPACT_ATOMS: atom_id res chain seq x y z
N MET A 1 15.75 9.16 5.78
CA MET A 1 14.58 8.55 6.45
C MET A 1 15.08 7.95 7.77
N GLY A 2 14.52 8.38 8.89
CA GLY A 2 15.01 8.02 10.23
C GLY A 2 14.70 6.56 10.58
N GLN A 3 15.67 5.86 11.15
CA GLN A 3 15.49 4.49 11.66
C GLN A 3 14.48 4.52 12.81
N ARG A 4 13.35 3.82 12.64
CA ARG A 4 12.35 3.62 13.70
C ARG A 4 12.50 2.20 14.27
N PRO A 5 12.34 2.00 15.59
CA PRO A 5 12.35 0.67 16.20
C PRO A 5 11.31 -0.24 15.52
N GLY A 6 11.69 -1.48 15.18
CA GLY A 6 10.80 -2.46 14.52
C GLY A 6 10.88 -2.49 12.99
N HIS A 7 11.51 -1.52 12.33
CA HIS A 7 11.73 -1.57 10.88
C HIS A 7 13.04 -2.26 10.54
N PHE A 8 13.02 -3.11 9.51
CA PHE A 8 14.23 -3.74 8.99
C PHE A 8 15.21 -2.69 8.47
N ASN A 9 16.49 -2.90 8.75
CA ASN A 9 17.59 -2.07 8.27
C ASN A 9 18.73 -2.98 7.77
N GLU A 10 19.78 -2.40 7.18
CA GLU A 10 20.88 -3.21 6.62
C GLU A 10 21.55 -4.14 7.64
N GLN A 11 21.47 -3.82 8.94
CA GLN A 11 22.03 -4.62 10.04
C GLN A 11 21.01 -5.61 10.63
N PHE A 12 19.72 -5.39 10.39
CA PHE A 12 18.62 -6.16 10.94
C PHE A 12 17.59 -6.41 9.84
N LYS A 13 17.83 -7.41 8.99
CA LYS A 13 16.90 -7.86 7.95
C LYS A 13 17.01 -9.38 7.74
N PRO A 14 15.92 -10.08 7.39
CA PRO A 14 15.98 -11.48 6.99
C PRO A 14 16.90 -11.69 5.78
N ALA A 15 17.49 -12.88 5.66
CA ALA A 15 18.32 -13.22 4.51
C ALA A 15 17.52 -13.06 3.21
N GLY A 16 18.06 -12.28 2.26
CA GLY A 16 17.39 -11.99 0.98
C GLY A 16 16.43 -10.79 0.99
N PHE A 17 16.16 -10.17 2.15
CA PHE A 17 15.31 -8.98 2.21
C PHE A 17 16.07 -7.74 1.72
N ASN A 18 15.47 -7.01 0.78
CA ASN A 18 16.03 -5.74 0.29
C ASN A 18 15.31 -4.56 0.94
N THR A 19 16.02 -3.88 1.84
CA THR A 19 15.57 -2.69 2.58
C THR A 19 15.30 -1.47 1.71
N LEU A 20 15.74 -1.47 0.46
CA LEU A 20 15.45 -0.42 -0.52
C LEU A 20 14.25 -0.75 -1.41
N GLN A 21 13.71 -1.97 -1.32
CA GLN A 21 12.59 -2.39 -2.13
C GLN A 21 11.30 -1.72 -1.64
N VAL A 22 10.63 -1.04 -2.55
CA VAL A 22 9.33 -0.42 -2.34
C VAL A 22 8.30 -1.26 -3.10
N PHE A 23 7.20 -1.59 -2.42
CA PHE A 23 6.07 -2.30 -3.01
C PHE A 23 4.95 -1.31 -3.32
N LEU A 24 4.31 -1.51 -4.46
CA LEU A 24 3.28 -0.66 -5.06
C LEU A 24 2.20 -1.55 -5.68
N SER A 25 1.11 -0.95 -6.15
CA SER A 25 0.09 -1.65 -6.93
C SER A 25 -0.63 -0.68 -7.86
N PRO A 26 -1.08 -1.13 -9.05
CA PRO A 26 -1.97 -0.35 -9.88
C PRO A 26 -3.43 -0.39 -9.40
N SER A 27 -3.76 -1.25 -8.42
CA SER A 27 -5.12 -1.41 -7.90
C SER A 27 -5.30 -0.71 -6.55
N ILE A 28 -6.24 0.24 -6.50
CA ILE A 28 -6.66 0.84 -5.23
C ILE A 28 -7.35 -0.17 -4.31
N ARG A 29 -8.00 -1.21 -4.86
CA ARG A 29 -8.62 -2.29 -4.07
C ARG A 29 -7.58 -3.15 -3.37
N TYR A 30 -6.47 -3.45 -4.07
CA TYR A 30 -5.34 -4.16 -3.48
C TYR A 30 -4.65 -3.31 -2.42
N SER A 31 -4.27 -2.07 -2.77
CA SER A 31 -3.61 -1.15 -1.84
C SER A 31 -4.46 -0.76 -0.62
N GLY A 32 -5.79 -0.78 -0.75
CA GLY A 32 -6.74 -0.50 0.33
C GLY A 32 -7.06 -1.68 1.24
N ASN A 33 -6.43 -2.85 1.04
CA ASN A 33 -6.60 -4.00 1.92
C ASN A 33 -6.03 -3.72 3.31
N ASP A 34 -6.63 -4.32 4.36
CA ASP A 34 -6.21 -4.11 5.77
C ASP A 34 -4.75 -4.49 6.04
N ALA A 35 -4.16 -5.35 5.21
CA ALA A 35 -2.74 -5.69 5.30
C ALA A 35 -1.81 -4.49 4.99
N TYR A 36 -2.29 -3.48 4.24
CA TYR A 36 -1.50 -2.34 3.78
C TYR A 36 -2.06 -0.98 4.20
N ALA A 37 -3.39 -0.86 4.29
CA ALA A 37 -4.09 0.35 4.69
C ALA A 37 -4.85 0.10 6.00
N THR A 38 -4.18 0.40 7.12
CA THR A 38 -4.79 0.30 8.45
C THR A 38 -6.01 1.21 8.54
N CYS A 39 -7.14 0.63 8.96
CA CYS A 39 -8.34 1.39 9.25
C CYS A 39 -8.14 2.25 10.52
N CYS A 40 -8.59 3.49 10.48
CA CYS A 40 -8.63 4.37 11.65
C CYS A 40 -10.05 4.90 11.84
N SER A 41 -10.60 4.74 13.05
CA SER A 41 -11.90 5.31 13.40
C SER A 41 -11.76 6.70 14.02
N PHE A 42 -12.72 7.57 13.75
CA PHE A 42 -12.87 8.86 14.42
C PHE A 42 -14.35 9.23 14.49
N GLU A 43 -14.72 9.98 15.52
CA GLU A 43 -16.07 10.53 15.70
C GLU A 43 -16.06 11.98 15.19
N ASP A 44 -17.05 12.34 14.38
CA ASP A 44 -17.26 13.72 13.97
C ASP A 44 -18.01 14.47 15.08
N ASP A 45 -17.33 15.45 15.70
CA ASP A 45 -17.87 16.24 16.81
C ASP A 45 -19.15 17.02 16.45
N GLU A 46 -19.40 17.32 15.16
CA GLU A 46 -20.59 18.06 14.75
C GLU A 46 -21.82 17.16 14.56
N THR A 47 -21.60 15.94 14.09
CA THR A 47 -22.68 15.00 13.72
C THR A 47 -22.82 13.83 14.68
N GLU A 48 -21.90 13.69 15.65
CA GLU A 48 -21.78 12.53 16.56
C GLU A 48 -21.71 11.18 15.80
N THR A 49 -21.28 11.22 14.52
CA THR A 49 -21.19 10.05 13.66
C THR A 49 -19.77 9.52 13.64
N THR A 50 -19.62 8.21 13.86
CA THR A 50 -18.32 7.54 13.77
C THR A 50 -18.03 7.14 12.33
N TYR A 51 -16.83 7.45 11.87
CA TYR A 51 -16.34 7.13 10.54
C TYR A 51 -15.12 6.21 10.63
N GLU A 52 -15.07 5.24 9.72
CA GLU A 52 -13.90 4.44 9.41
C GLU A 52 -13.16 5.02 8.20
N GLY A 53 -11.90 5.40 8.44
CA GLY A 53 -11.01 5.96 7.44
C GLY A 53 -9.92 4.97 6.99
N LYS A 54 -9.69 4.91 5.68
CA LYS A 54 -8.50 4.28 5.09
C LYS A 54 -7.79 5.22 4.15
N VAL A 55 -6.46 5.14 4.15
CA VAL A 55 -5.60 6.06 3.41
C VAL A 55 -4.67 5.28 2.49
N ALA A 56 -4.52 5.77 1.25
CA ALA A 56 -3.55 5.27 0.30
C ALA A 56 -2.80 6.43 -0.37
N PHE A 57 -1.53 6.20 -0.71
CA PHE A 57 -0.74 7.15 -1.49
C PHE A 57 -0.93 6.91 -2.99
N GLN A 58 -1.23 7.98 -3.71
CA GLN A 58 -1.20 7.97 -5.16
C GLN A 58 0.20 8.34 -5.65
N VAL A 59 0.76 7.51 -6.52
CA VAL A 59 2.13 7.67 -7.02
C VAL A 59 2.18 7.66 -8.54
N LEU A 60 3.14 8.40 -9.10
CA LEU A 60 3.61 8.22 -10.46
C LEU A 60 4.84 7.31 -10.41
N VAL A 61 4.84 6.28 -11.25
CA VAL A 61 5.95 5.34 -11.34
C VAL A 61 6.57 5.46 -12.74
N SER A 62 7.89 5.58 -12.80
CA SER A 62 8.60 5.57 -14.09
C SER A 62 8.36 4.23 -14.80
N PRO A 63 7.94 4.24 -16.08
CA PRO A 63 7.81 3.01 -16.85
C PRO A 63 9.13 2.23 -16.83
N ILE A 64 9.05 0.90 -16.79
CA ILE A 64 10.20 -0.03 -16.82
C ILE A 64 11.03 -0.06 -15.52
N CYS A 65 10.82 0.88 -14.59
CA CYS A 65 11.53 0.92 -13.31
C CYS A 65 10.86 0.08 -12.21
N TYR A 66 9.95 -0.83 -12.55
CA TYR A 66 9.28 -1.73 -11.62
C TYR A 66 9.12 -3.13 -12.22
N GLU A 67 9.05 -4.13 -11.35
CA GLU A 67 8.73 -5.50 -11.71
C GLU A 67 7.31 -5.84 -11.27
N GLU A 68 6.57 -6.56 -12.11
CA GLU A 68 5.25 -7.10 -11.78
C GLU A 68 5.40 -8.46 -11.08
N GLY A 69 4.59 -8.69 -10.05
CA GLY A 69 4.59 -9.90 -9.26
C GLY A 69 3.20 -10.29 -8.77
N PRO A 70 3.08 -11.51 -8.20
CA PRO A 70 1.84 -12.01 -7.67
C PRO A 70 1.47 -11.34 -6.33
N THR A 71 0.18 -11.34 -6.03
CA THR A 71 -0.36 -10.96 -4.72
C THR A 71 0.34 -11.71 -3.57
N THR A 72 0.64 -10.99 -2.48
CA THR A 72 1.15 -11.57 -1.22
C THR A 72 0.07 -11.79 -0.16
N ILE A 73 -1.15 -11.25 -0.32
CA ILE A 73 -2.26 -11.42 0.64
C ILE A 73 -3.01 -12.77 0.54
N GLY A 74 -2.55 -13.71 -0.28
CA GLY A 74 -3.10 -15.07 -0.33
C GLY A 74 -4.57 -15.17 -0.76
N SER A 75 -5.11 -14.19 -1.48
CA SER A 75 -6.51 -14.18 -1.92
C SER A 75 -6.81 -15.35 -2.87
N ARG A 76 -7.93 -16.04 -2.63
CA ARG A 76 -8.45 -17.10 -3.51
C ARG A 76 -9.30 -16.56 -4.66
N GLY A 77 -9.81 -15.33 -4.54
CA GLY A 77 -10.68 -14.67 -5.52
C GLY A 77 -9.97 -13.56 -6.27
N ASN A 78 -10.58 -13.09 -7.36
CA ASN A 78 -10.07 -11.93 -8.07
C ASN A 78 -10.18 -10.68 -7.17
N ILE A 79 -9.06 -10.01 -6.91
CA ILE A 79 -9.03 -8.85 -6.00
C ILE A 79 -9.54 -7.61 -6.71
N ASP A 80 -9.14 -7.44 -7.98
CA ASP A 80 -9.57 -6.34 -8.81
C ASP A 80 -10.02 -6.86 -10.18
N PRO A 81 -11.24 -6.55 -10.65
CA PRO A 81 -11.70 -6.93 -11.99
C PRO A 81 -10.74 -6.53 -13.12
N GLU A 82 -9.98 -5.45 -12.96
CA GLU A 82 -9.12 -4.91 -14.01
C GLU A 82 -7.69 -5.50 -13.99
N PHE A 83 -7.27 -6.14 -12.89
CA PHE A 83 -5.88 -6.58 -12.71
C PHE A 83 -5.78 -8.05 -12.33
N ASP A 84 -4.92 -8.79 -13.04
CA ASP A 84 -4.59 -10.17 -12.72
C ASP A 84 -3.81 -10.25 -11.40
N ASN A 85 -4.28 -11.05 -10.44
CA ASN A 85 -3.61 -11.32 -9.18
C ASN A 85 -2.13 -11.75 -9.32
N ARG A 86 -1.70 -12.26 -10.48
CA ARG A 86 -0.30 -12.63 -10.77
C ARG A 86 0.61 -11.44 -11.11
N LYS A 87 0.04 -10.26 -11.32
CA LYS A 87 0.71 -9.02 -11.79
C LYS A 87 0.31 -7.78 -11.00
N ILE A 88 -0.51 -7.94 -9.96
CA ILE A 88 -1.12 -6.84 -9.20
C ILE A 88 -0.17 -6.21 -8.18
N GLU A 89 0.89 -6.90 -7.77
CA GLU A 89 1.90 -6.35 -6.86
C GLU A 89 3.11 -5.91 -7.67
N TRP A 90 3.49 -4.65 -7.53
CA TRP A 90 4.66 -4.10 -8.20
C TRP A 90 5.77 -3.85 -7.20
N SER A 91 7.02 -4.02 -7.60
CA SER A 91 8.14 -3.68 -6.74
C SER A 91 9.26 -2.95 -7.49
N THR A 92 9.96 -2.06 -6.79
CA THR A 92 11.10 -1.32 -7.34
C THR A 92 12.16 -1.09 -6.29
N THR A 93 13.42 -1.11 -6.71
CA THR A 93 14.59 -0.71 -5.91
C THR A 93 15.22 0.57 -6.46
N GLU A 94 14.69 1.08 -7.58
CA GLU A 94 15.22 2.23 -8.30
C GLU A 94 14.88 3.52 -7.54
N ARG A 95 15.90 4.33 -7.25
CA ARG A 95 15.71 5.60 -6.54
C ARG A 95 15.14 6.65 -7.48
N GLY A 96 14.13 7.39 -7.02
CA GLY A 96 13.51 8.45 -7.80
C GLY A 96 12.57 7.97 -8.90
N SER A 97 12.31 6.65 -8.98
CA SER A 97 11.33 6.08 -9.91
C SER A 97 9.89 6.23 -9.43
N VAL A 98 9.67 6.63 -8.17
CA VAL A 98 8.35 6.80 -7.54
C VAL A 98 8.21 8.24 -7.06
N ILE A 99 7.17 8.92 -7.53
CA ILE A 99 6.82 10.29 -7.13
C ILE A 99 5.45 10.26 -6.48
N LEU A 100 5.37 10.64 -5.21
CA LEU A 100 4.10 10.87 -4.52
C LEU A 100 3.42 12.10 -5.11
N TYR A 101 2.14 11.98 -5.46
CA TYR A 101 1.38 13.11 -6.01
C TYR A 101 0.00 13.32 -5.38
N GLY A 102 -0.54 12.32 -4.66
CA GLY A 102 -1.86 12.43 -4.06
C GLY A 102 -2.02 11.59 -2.81
N LEU A 103 -2.99 11.99 -1.98
CA LEU A 103 -3.47 11.23 -0.83
C LEU A 103 -4.94 10.87 -1.11
N LEU A 104 -5.23 9.58 -1.18
CA LEU A 104 -6.58 9.07 -1.37
C LEU A 104 -7.12 8.66 -0.01
N ILE A 105 -8.34 9.11 0.30
CA ILE A 105 -9.01 8.82 1.57
C ILE A 105 -10.35 8.17 1.25
N ARG A 106 -10.58 6.98 1.79
CA ARG A 106 -11.91 6.36 1.86
C ARG A 106 -12.45 6.62 3.25
N LEU A 107 -13.67 7.14 3.31
CA LEU A 107 -14.45 7.31 4.53
C LEU A 107 -15.71 6.48 4.39
N GLU A 108 -16.03 5.70 5.41
CA GLU A 108 -17.28 4.95 5.52
C GLU A 108 -17.88 5.24 6.91
N GLU A 109 -19.20 5.39 6.99
CA GLU A 109 -19.90 5.50 8.26
C GLU A 109 -19.91 4.13 8.95
N GLU A 110 -19.64 4.09 10.25
CA GLU A 110 -19.76 2.88 11.06
C GLU A 110 -21.26 2.63 11.32
N GLU A 111 -21.81 1.52 10.79
CA GLU A 111 -23.23 1.12 10.96
C GLU A 111 -23.56 0.59 12.37
#